data_AF-G7DXD8-F1
#
_entry.id   AF-G7DXD8-F1
#
_cell.length_a   1.000
_cell.length_b   1.000
_cell.length_c   1.000
_cell.angle_alpha   90.00
_cell.angle_beta   90.00
_cell.angle_gamma   90.00
#
_symmetry.space_group_name_H-M   'P 1'
#
loop_
_entity.id
_entity.type
_entity.pdbx_description
1 polymer ?
#
loop_
_entity_poly.entity_id
_entity_poly.type
_entity_poly.pdbx_seq_one_letter_code
_entity_poly.pdbx_strand_id
1 'polypeptide(L)'
;MTGTSIAPTASLRTHSHDDTSSADTFAARFAASKRSRRASMAAMTQAMPAHHATSPPLGSGGLHTVRDLPETHYLAAQHADLRALPQASTSKTPYGPSTPDVRSRWSTRPDTSSTASADFDVDVRSGFLPPQEPIQRLLGELEDWELALDAREGMRYGGAAFSIEAAEAWRTGIRSMPVLSVTNLSTLPLLRRAHVVLSFLGHAYIHSTFPSGNVVPASIAVPWVEVSERLDMPPILTYADTVLWNWRFKDPSRGWQADNFEISQTFTGSKDEEHFFLTSLLCELRGVPALRLMSHCLDEAWLGDAVAKTRITRNLDDLVTIVESISQTIIDVRTDCAPHAFYFEIRPWFVGGLWTYEGVQSHLGLREVREYGGPSAGQSSLIHSLDVFLGVDHSARPEPVIQRLNAASRPPPADKESTFMHRMAFYMPQHHRQFLSHLQSHPRSVRELALADMIDPASADLRKSYDRVVQSLKGLRSAHMNIVTLYIITQSRALPPPGSKLLPPPVVAKAEQELKGTGGTELVRFLKMCRDRTVEALLIKQ
;
A
#
# COMPACT_ATOMS: atom_id res chain seq x y z
N MET A 1 74.37 1.09 -16.75
CA MET A 1 74.06 1.71 -15.44
C MET A 1 72.66 1.24 -15.09
N THR A 2 72.37 0.39 -14.11
CA THR A 2 73.06 -0.33 -13.02
C THR A 2 72.04 -1.45 -12.69
N GLY A 3 72.38 -2.74 -12.84
CA GLY A 3 72.82 -3.61 -11.74
C GLY A 3 71.66 -3.97 -10.77
N THR A 4 71.41 -5.19 -10.29
CA THR A 4 72.14 -6.46 -10.35
C THR A 4 71.20 -7.56 -9.79
N SER A 5 71.15 -8.72 -10.44
CA SER A 5 71.29 -10.09 -9.88
C SER A 5 70.39 -10.70 -8.77
N ILE A 6 69.66 -11.76 -9.17
CA ILE A 6 69.59 -13.17 -8.66
C ILE A 6 68.85 -13.52 -7.33
N ALA A 7 68.04 -14.59 -7.47
CA ALA A 7 67.11 -15.40 -6.63
C ALA A 7 67.67 -16.01 -5.30
N PRO A 8 66.99 -16.90 -4.49
CA PRO A 8 65.72 -17.65 -4.67
C PRO A 8 64.79 -17.90 -3.42
N THR A 9 63.62 -18.52 -3.67
CA THR A 9 62.72 -19.37 -2.82
C THR A 9 62.67 -19.28 -1.29
N ALA A 10 61.46 -19.13 -0.71
CA ALA A 10 61.00 -19.85 0.50
C ALA A 10 59.49 -19.72 0.82
N SER A 11 58.83 -20.88 0.93
CA SER A 11 57.89 -21.37 1.96
C SER A 11 56.65 -20.59 2.44
N LEU A 12 55.55 -21.35 2.54
CA LEU A 12 54.28 -21.06 3.19
C LEU A 12 54.42 -20.49 4.62
N ARG A 13 53.58 -19.49 4.92
CA ARG A 13 53.03 -19.25 6.27
C ARG A 13 51.56 -18.85 6.20
N THR A 14 50.74 -19.69 6.79
CA THR A 14 49.36 -19.42 7.20
C THR A 14 49.35 -18.43 8.36
N HIS A 15 48.65 -17.31 8.23
CA HIS A 15 48.27 -16.46 9.36
C HIS A 15 46.75 -16.43 9.48
N SER A 16 46.26 -17.09 10.52
CA SER A 16 44.95 -16.92 11.12
C SER A 16 44.83 -15.50 11.68
N HIS A 17 43.80 -14.77 11.28
CA HIS A 17 43.36 -13.55 11.98
C HIS A 17 41.90 -13.69 12.41
N ASP A 18 41.70 -13.34 13.67
CA ASP A 18 40.51 -13.48 14.49
C ASP A 18 39.25 -12.83 13.90
N ASP A 19 38.16 -13.60 13.93
CA ASP A 19 36.84 -13.29 13.38
C ASP A 19 35.81 -12.94 14.49
N THR A 20 36.24 -12.24 15.54
CA THR A 20 35.41 -11.98 16.74
C THR A 20 34.94 -10.54 16.92
N SER A 21 35.28 -9.59 16.04
CA SER A 21 34.94 -8.17 16.26
C SER A 21 33.60 -7.67 15.67
N SER A 22 32.94 -8.43 14.78
CA SER A 22 31.69 -7.99 14.12
C SER A 22 30.40 -8.40 14.86
N ALA A 23 30.43 -9.49 15.63
CA ALA A 23 29.30 -9.93 16.45
C ALA A 23 29.06 -9.00 17.67
N ASP A 24 30.14 -8.48 18.26
CA ASP A 24 30.09 -7.58 19.42
C ASP A 24 29.50 -6.21 19.09
N THR A 25 29.60 -5.77 17.83
CA THR A 25 29.04 -4.48 17.40
C THR A 25 27.52 -4.52 17.21
N PHE A 26 26.93 -5.69 16.90
CA PHE A 26 25.47 -5.87 16.84
C PHE A 26 24.85 -5.91 18.24
N ALA A 27 25.46 -6.65 19.17
CA ALA A 27 25.03 -6.70 20.57
C ALA A 27 25.11 -5.33 21.26
N ALA A 28 26.14 -4.52 20.95
CA ALA A 28 26.29 -3.17 21.49
C ALA A 28 25.23 -2.19 20.99
N ARG A 29 24.87 -2.24 19.70
CA ARG A 29 23.78 -1.43 19.11
C ARG A 29 22.41 -1.84 19.66
N PHE A 30 22.21 -3.12 19.93
CA PHE A 30 21.00 -3.68 20.55
C PHE A 30 20.80 -3.19 22.01
N ALA A 31 21.87 -3.07 22.79
CA ALA A 31 21.82 -2.55 24.15
C ALA A 31 21.44 -1.06 24.24
N ALA A 32 21.79 -0.25 23.23
CA ALA A 32 21.46 1.17 23.17
C ALA A 32 19.95 1.41 22.91
N SER A 33 19.34 0.61 22.04
CA SER A 33 17.89 0.66 21.77
C SER A 33 17.05 0.27 23.01
N LYS A 34 17.52 -0.73 23.79
CA LYS A 34 16.88 -1.13 25.07
C LYS A 34 16.85 0.00 26.13
N ARG A 35 17.89 0.85 26.21
CA ARG A 35 17.94 1.94 27.21
C ARG A 35 16.98 3.08 26.90
N SER A 36 16.79 3.40 25.62
CA SER A 36 15.83 4.43 25.19
C SER A 36 14.36 4.02 25.46
N ARG A 37 14.03 2.74 25.24
CA ARG A 37 12.67 2.20 25.46
C ARG A 37 12.29 2.07 26.95
N ARG A 38 13.22 1.71 27.84
CA ARG A 38 12.96 1.64 29.31
C ARG A 38 12.62 3.00 29.92
N ALA A 39 13.20 4.09 29.41
CA ALA A 39 12.90 5.44 29.90
C ALA A 39 11.47 5.89 29.55
N SER A 40 10.91 5.41 28.44
CA SER A 40 9.54 5.75 28.00
C SER A 40 8.46 4.93 28.72
N MET A 41 8.71 3.65 29.06
CA MET A 41 7.72 2.82 29.77
C MET A 41 7.63 3.11 31.27
N ALA A 42 8.71 3.55 31.92
CA ALA A 42 8.73 3.82 33.36
C ALA A 42 7.86 5.04 33.77
N ALA A 43 7.49 5.90 32.82
CA ALA A 43 6.67 7.08 33.08
C ALA A 43 5.15 6.80 33.14
N MET A 44 4.69 5.57 32.83
CA MET A 44 3.27 5.31 32.55
C MET A 44 2.52 4.43 33.56
N THR A 45 3.14 3.90 34.62
CA THR A 45 2.43 2.95 35.51
C THR A 45 2.82 3.06 36.99
N GLN A 46 1.98 3.72 37.80
CA GLN A 46 1.92 3.55 39.26
C GLN A 46 0.46 3.63 39.75
N ALA A 47 -0.11 2.49 40.23
CA ALA A 47 -0.89 2.35 41.48
C ALA A 47 -1.67 1.00 41.59
N MET A 48 -1.37 0.24 42.66
CA MET A 48 -2.28 -0.60 43.52
C MET A 48 -2.69 -2.06 43.10
N PRO A 49 -3.03 -2.96 44.07
CA PRO A 49 -2.28 -4.21 44.33
C PRO A 49 -3.05 -5.56 44.19
N ALA A 50 -2.31 -6.66 44.47
CA ALA A 50 -2.55 -8.07 44.15
C ALA A 50 -3.26 -8.93 45.22
N HIS A 51 -3.80 -10.10 44.83
CA HIS A 51 -4.02 -11.27 45.70
C HIS A 51 -3.81 -12.62 44.96
N HIS A 52 -3.21 -13.57 45.67
CA HIS A 52 -2.71 -14.90 45.25
C HIS A 52 -3.73 -16.05 45.45
N ALA A 53 -3.67 -17.09 44.61
CA ALA A 53 -3.79 -18.52 44.99
C ALA A 53 -3.44 -19.47 43.81
N THR A 54 -3.04 -20.71 44.13
CA THR A 54 -2.18 -21.66 43.37
C THR A 54 -2.87 -22.95 42.87
N SER A 55 -2.23 -23.61 41.87
CA SER A 55 -2.20 -25.07 41.50
C SER A 55 -2.98 -25.52 40.22
N PRO A 56 -2.73 -26.73 39.62
CA PRO A 56 -1.66 -27.14 38.68
C PRO A 56 -2.18 -27.69 37.30
N PRO A 57 -1.32 -28.13 36.34
CA PRO A 57 -1.67 -28.25 34.91
C PRO A 57 -1.77 -29.70 34.34
N LEU A 58 -2.54 -29.87 33.26
CA LEU A 58 -2.51 -31.00 32.28
C LEU A 58 -2.94 -30.42 30.90
N GLY A 59 -2.10 -30.28 29.86
CA GLY A 59 -1.62 -31.30 28.91
C GLY A 59 -2.40 -31.18 27.57
N SER A 60 -2.01 -30.32 26.62
CA SER A 60 -0.99 -30.44 25.54
C SER A 60 -1.55 -30.87 24.18
N GLY A 61 -1.58 -29.94 23.23
CA GLY A 61 -1.64 -30.15 21.78
C GLY A 61 -0.98 -28.94 21.11
N GLY A 62 0.35 -29.02 20.91
CA GLY A 62 1.21 -27.87 20.62
C GLY A 62 1.12 -27.36 19.18
N LEU A 63 0.67 -26.12 19.03
CA LEU A 63 1.16 -25.21 18.00
C LEU A 63 2.51 -24.69 18.50
N HIS A 64 3.60 -24.91 17.78
CA HIS A 64 4.88 -24.30 18.09
C HIS A 64 4.74 -22.78 17.96
N THR A 65 4.77 -22.07 19.09
CA THR A 65 4.81 -20.61 19.11
C THR A 65 6.24 -20.14 18.81
N VAL A 66 6.44 -18.90 18.37
CA VAL A 66 7.76 -18.26 18.16
C VAL A 66 8.69 -18.33 19.38
N ARG A 67 8.13 -18.69 20.56
CA ARG A 67 8.86 -18.95 21.80
C ARG A 67 9.79 -20.18 21.75
N ASP A 68 9.71 -21.01 20.71
CA ASP A 68 10.56 -22.20 20.50
C ASP A 68 11.69 -21.98 19.48
N LEU A 69 11.96 -20.73 19.07
CA LEU A 69 13.01 -20.44 18.09
C LEU A 69 14.44 -20.69 18.67
N PRO A 70 15.41 -21.08 17.83
CA PRO A 70 16.80 -21.26 18.26
C PRO A 70 17.37 -19.99 18.93
N GLU A 71 18.25 -20.13 19.93
CA GLU A 71 18.86 -18.97 20.62
C GLU A 71 19.62 -18.02 19.68
N THR A 72 20.08 -18.53 18.53
CA THR A 72 20.75 -17.76 17.48
C THR A 72 19.78 -16.93 16.62
N HIS A 73 18.47 -17.08 16.79
CA HIS A 73 17.45 -16.34 16.08
C HIS A 73 17.31 -14.91 16.60
N TYR A 74 17.21 -13.91 15.73
CA TYR A 74 17.19 -12.48 16.13
C TYR A 74 16.00 -12.09 17.03
N LEU A 75 14.87 -12.79 16.94
CA LEU A 75 13.71 -12.62 17.84
C LEU A 75 13.89 -13.31 19.21
N ALA A 76 14.78 -14.30 19.35
CA ALA A 76 14.92 -15.05 20.60
C ALA A 76 15.33 -14.15 21.78
N ALA A 77 16.16 -13.12 21.52
CA ALA A 77 16.59 -12.15 22.52
C ALA A 77 15.51 -11.13 22.93
N GLN A 78 14.43 -11.00 22.16
CA GLN A 78 13.36 -10.02 22.39
C GLN A 78 12.21 -10.58 23.23
N HIS A 79 11.89 -11.88 23.09
CA HIS A 79 10.83 -12.52 23.87
C HIS A 79 11.21 -12.84 25.33
N ALA A 80 12.50 -12.84 25.67
CA ALA A 80 12.95 -13.07 27.04
C ALA A 80 12.51 -11.97 28.03
N ASP A 81 12.26 -10.74 27.55
CA ASP A 81 11.93 -9.57 28.38
C ASP A 81 10.41 -9.35 28.61
N LEU A 82 9.52 -10.15 28.01
CA LEU A 82 8.05 -9.94 28.05
C LEU A 82 7.30 -10.80 29.09
N ARG A 83 7.99 -11.43 30.04
CA ARG A 83 7.41 -12.36 31.05
C ARG A 83 6.57 -11.71 32.17
N ALA A 84 5.87 -10.60 31.93
CA ALA A 84 5.07 -9.99 33.00
C ALA A 84 3.82 -9.25 32.51
N LEU A 85 2.80 -9.95 32.02
CA LEU A 85 1.41 -9.46 32.02
C LEU A 85 0.40 -10.62 32.21
N PRO A 86 -0.64 -10.47 33.05
CA PRO A 86 -1.63 -11.52 33.33
C PRO A 86 -2.73 -11.59 32.27
N GLN A 87 -3.12 -12.80 31.87
CA GLN A 87 -4.23 -13.07 30.96
C GLN A 87 -5.59 -13.06 31.71
N ALA A 88 -6.62 -12.45 31.11
CA ALA A 88 -7.99 -12.43 31.62
C ALA A 88 -8.82 -13.63 31.11
N SER A 89 -9.59 -14.25 31.99
CA SER A 89 -10.41 -15.44 31.71
C SER A 89 -11.72 -15.11 30.99
N THR A 90 -12.15 -15.96 30.05
CA THR A 90 -13.52 -15.98 29.51
C THR A 90 -14.26 -17.23 29.97
N SER A 91 -15.51 -17.08 30.41
CA SER A 91 -16.43 -18.15 30.79
C SER A 91 -17.20 -18.69 29.59
N LYS A 92 -17.44 -20.01 29.52
CA LYS A 92 -18.35 -20.66 28.55
C LYS A 92 -19.32 -21.63 29.26
N THR A 93 -20.50 -21.79 28.67
CA THR A 93 -21.51 -22.85 28.89
C THR A 93 -22.25 -23.17 27.56
N PRO A 94 -22.93 -24.34 27.38
CA PRO A 94 -22.63 -25.27 26.28
C PRO A 94 -23.80 -25.80 25.37
N TYR A 95 -23.42 -26.61 24.35
CA TYR A 95 -24.17 -27.54 23.43
C TYR A 95 -25.03 -26.94 22.29
N GLY A 96 -25.15 -27.47 21.05
CA GLY A 96 -24.82 -28.75 20.36
C GLY A 96 -25.04 -28.63 18.81
N PRO A 97 -25.01 -29.71 17.99
CA PRO A 97 -24.23 -29.75 16.73
C PRO A 97 -25.03 -29.68 15.39
N SER A 98 -24.38 -29.18 14.33
CA SER A 98 -24.62 -29.57 12.91
C SER A 98 -23.50 -29.05 11.98
N THR A 99 -22.98 -29.91 11.11
CA THR A 99 -21.96 -29.65 10.05
C THR A 99 -22.59 -29.80 8.65
N PRO A 100 -21.94 -29.34 7.56
CA PRO A 100 -21.59 -27.95 7.27
C PRO A 100 -22.03 -27.52 5.84
N ASP A 101 -22.33 -26.23 5.65
CA ASP A 101 -22.24 -25.60 4.32
C ASP A 101 -21.06 -24.62 4.34
N VAL A 102 -20.06 -24.87 3.51
CA VAL A 102 -18.73 -24.22 3.55
C VAL A 102 -18.75 -22.80 2.95
N ARG A 103 -19.92 -22.27 2.59
CA ARG A 103 -20.03 -20.94 1.94
C ARG A 103 -20.47 -19.78 2.85
N SER A 104 -20.82 -20.00 4.13
CA SER A 104 -21.40 -18.94 4.97
C SER A 104 -20.53 -18.43 6.14
N ARG A 105 -19.25 -18.80 6.23
CA ARG A 105 -18.52 -18.70 7.51
C ARG A 105 -18.04 -17.31 7.96
N TRP A 106 -18.36 -16.24 7.26
CA TRP A 106 -17.88 -14.89 7.62
C TRP A 106 -18.98 -13.84 7.45
N SER A 107 -19.94 -13.85 8.36
CA SER A 107 -20.90 -12.76 8.55
C SER A 107 -20.28 -11.68 9.46
N THR A 108 -19.31 -10.94 8.91
CA THR A 108 -18.92 -9.60 9.39
C THR A 108 -19.16 -8.55 8.31
N ARG A 109 -19.97 -8.87 7.30
CA ARG A 109 -20.35 -7.94 6.24
C ARG A 109 -21.36 -6.94 6.83
N PRO A 110 -21.07 -5.64 6.88
CA PRO A 110 -22.10 -4.63 7.07
C PRO A 110 -23.17 -4.83 5.99
N ASP A 111 -24.43 -4.63 6.37
CA ASP A 111 -25.54 -4.67 5.43
C ASP A 111 -25.45 -3.45 4.50
N THR A 112 -25.01 -3.65 3.26
CA THR A 112 -24.96 -2.60 2.23
C THR A 112 -26.32 -2.43 1.51
N SER A 113 -27.43 -2.87 2.13
CA SER A 113 -28.78 -2.62 1.62
C SER A 113 -29.20 -1.15 1.76
N SER A 114 -28.50 -0.39 2.61
CA SER A 114 -28.60 1.06 2.73
C SER A 114 -27.65 1.76 1.76
N THR A 115 -28.07 2.91 1.24
CA THR A 115 -27.27 3.75 0.32
C THR A 115 -26.34 4.71 1.05
N ALA A 116 -26.17 4.55 2.37
CA ALA A 116 -25.32 5.44 3.16
C ALA A 116 -23.83 5.16 2.90
N SER A 117 -23.03 6.22 2.79
CA SER A 117 -21.58 6.11 2.55
C SER A 117 -20.86 5.26 3.61
N ALA A 118 -21.37 5.26 4.86
CA ALA A 118 -20.82 4.50 5.98
C ALA A 118 -20.88 2.97 5.75
N ASP A 119 -21.84 2.48 4.99
CA ASP A 119 -21.97 1.05 4.67
C ASP A 119 -20.86 0.57 3.74
N PHE A 120 -20.21 1.51 3.07
CA PHE A 120 -19.06 1.27 2.19
C PHE A 120 -17.71 1.65 2.82
N ASP A 121 -17.66 1.84 4.15
CA ASP A 121 -16.44 2.30 4.85
C ASP A 121 -15.91 3.63 4.26
N VAL A 122 -16.85 4.51 3.89
CA VAL A 122 -16.58 5.89 3.48
C VAL A 122 -17.12 6.83 4.55
N ASP A 123 -16.23 7.30 5.41
CA ASP A 123 -16.57 8.18 6.53
C ASP A 123 -16.79 9.62 6.07
N VAL A 124 -17.74 10.30 6.70
CA VAL A 124 -18.08 11.67 6.31
C VAL A 124 -16.94 12.66 6.55
N ARG A 125 -16.07 12.45 7.54
CA ARG A 125 -14.94 13.34 7.91
C ARG A 125 -13.63 12.93 7.25
N SER A 126 -13.44 11.65 6.97
CA SER A 126 -12.16 11.11 6.48
C SER A 126 -12.22 10.46 5.09
N GLY A 127 -13.41 10.38 4.48
CA GLY A 127 -13.59 9.78 3.15
C GLY A 127 -13.20 8.31 3.17
N PHE A 128 -12.29 7.92 2.27
CA PHE A 128 -11.77 6.55 2.19
C PHE A 128 -10.71 6.21 3.25
N LEU A 129 -10.29 7.18 4.07
CA LEU A 129 -9.44 6.90 5.22
C LEU A 129 -10.28 6.35 6.37
N PRO A 130 -9.73 5.42 7.19
CA PRO A 130 -10.40 4.97 8.39
C PRO A 130 -10.81 6.14 9.30
N PRO A 131 -12.00 6.09 9.94
CA PRO A 131 -12.51 7.18 10.79
C PRO A 131 -11.73 7.39 12.10
N GLN A 132 -10.87 6.43 12.44
CA GLN A 132 -9.98 6.44 13.59
C GLN A 132 -8.56 6.19 13.10
N GLU A 133 -7.59 6.63 13.90
CA GLU A 133 -6.18 6.30 13.67
C GLU A 133 -6.00 4.79 13.46
N PRO A 134 -5.31 4.36 12.38
CA PRO A 134 -4.99 2.96 12.17
C PRO A 134 -4.29 2.35 13.38
N ILE A 135 -4.54 1.06 13.63
CA ILE A 135 -3.81 0.33 14.66
C ILE A 135 -2.34 0.36 14.31
N GLN A 136 -1.51 0.90 15.21
CA GLN A 136 -0.09 1.12 14.94
C GLN A 136 0.73 -0.17 15.05
N ARG A 137 0.34 -1.11 15.92
CA ARG A 137 1.01 -2.40 16.09
C ARG A 137 0.03 -3.52 16.43
N LEU A 138 0.29 -4.71 15.93
CA LEU A 138 -0.30 -5.94 16.48
C LEU A 138 0.37 -6.30 17.82
N LEU A 139 -0.39 -6.94 18.71
CA LEU A 139 0.04 -7.35 20.04
C LEU A 139 -0.13 -8.87 20.22
N GLY A 140 0.51 -9.43 21.25
CA GLY A 140 0.37 -10.84 21.60
C GLY A 140 1.10 -11.75 20.62
N GLU A 141 0.46 -12.85 20.20
CA GLU A 141 1.08 -13.85 19.31
C GLU A 141 1.42 -13.32 17.91
N LEU A 142 0.85 -12.19 17.49
CA LEU A 142 1.11 -11.59 16.19
C LEU A 142 2.15 -10.45 16.24
N GLU A 143 2.66 -10.13 17.44
CA GLU A 143 3.74 -9.14 17.63
C GLU A 143 5.05 -9.59 16.96
N ASP A 144 5.20 -10.87 16.66
CA ASP A 144 6.43 -11.39 16.06
C ASP A 144 6.66 -10.85 14.64
N TRP A 145 5.60 -10.60 13.87
CA TRP A 145 5.70 -9.89 12.58
C TRP A 145 6.16 -8.45 12.76
N GLU A 146 5.69 -7.80 13.82
CA GLU A 146 6.01 -6.43 14.16
C GLU A 146 7.49 -6.29 14.52
N LEU A 147 7.99 -7.18 15.38
CA LEU A 147 9.40 -7.24 15.76
C LEU A 147 10.30 -7.66 14.59
N ALA A 148 9.84 -8.58 13.74
CA ALA A 148 10.54 -8.95 12.53
C ALA A 148 10.69 -7.77 11.56
N LEU A 149 9.66 -6.93 11.46
CA LEU A 149 9.71 -5.74 10.62
C LEU A 149 10.60 -4.64 11.21
N ASP A 150 10.62 -4.46 12.53
CA ASP A 150 11.55 -3.55 13.23
C ASP A 150 13.01 -4.00 13.05
N ALA A 151 13.29 -5.30 13.11
CA ALA A 151 14.64 -5.85 13.04
C ALA A 151 15.36 -5.59 11.70
N ARG A 152 14.65 -5.09 10.69
CA ARG A 152 15.23 -4.64 9.42
C ARG A 152 15.84 -3.24 9.48
N GLU A 153 15.68 -2.50 10.58
CA GLU A 153 16.11 -1.10 10.69
C GLU A 153 17.53 -0.87 10.15
N GLY A 154 17.68 0.09 9.22
CA GLY A 154 18.94 0.36 8.52
C GLY A 154 19.21 -0.51 7.29
N MET A 155 18.37 -1.49 6.97
CA MET A 155 18.41 -2.23 5.71
C MET A 155 18.13 -1.31 4.52
N ARG A 156 18.97 -1.43 3.48
CA ARG A 156 18.78 -0.73 2.20
C ARG A 156 18.38 -1.71 1.11
N TYR A 157 17.79 -1.17 0.04
CA TYR A 157 17.39 -1.95 -1.13
C TYR A 157 18.58 -2.77 -1.66
N GLY A 158 18.32 -4.03 -2.04
CA GLY A 158 19.34 -4.93 -2.57
C GLY A 158 20.45 -5.29 -1.58
N GLY A 159 20.25 -5.05 -0.27
CA GLY A 159 21.23 -5.34 0.79
C GLY A 159 22.39 -4.34 0.86
N ALA A 160 22.35 -3.29 0.06
CA ALA A 160 23.53 -2.49 -0.22
C ALA A 160 23.72 -1.32 0.78
N ALA A 161 24.01 -1.66 2.04
CA ALA A 161 24.67 -0.83 3.08
C ALA A 161 24.75 -1.53 4.45
N PHE A 162 24.21 -2.74 4.58
CA PHE A 162 24.64 -3.69 5.60
C PHE A 162 25.62 -4.69 4.98
N SER A 163 26.34 -5.41 5.84
CA SER A 163 27.02 -6.62 5.44
C SER A 163 25.94 -7.58 4.91
N ILE A 164 26.12 -8.17 3.73
CA ILE A 164 25.15 -9.10 3.10
C ILE A 164 24.69 -10.17 4.11
N GLU A 165 25.59 -10.50 5.04
CA GLU A 165 25.42 -11.41 6.15
C GLU A 165 24.29 -10.99 7.10
N ALA A 166 24.13 -9.70 7.41
CA ALA A 166 23.05 -9.24 8.29
C ALA A 166 21.68 -9.32 7.60
N ALA A 167 21.62 -8.98 6.30
CA ALA A 167 20.40 -9.15 5.52
C ALA A 167 20.03 -10.64 5.44
N GLU A 168 21.00 -11.51 5.21
CA GLU A 168 20.75 -12.96 5.17
C GLU A 168 20.43 -13.57 6.54
N ALA A 169 21.01 -13.05 7.63
CA ALA A 169 20.65 -13.45 8.99
C ALA A 169 19.19 -13.10 9.31
N TRP A 170 18.76 -11.88 8.95
CA TRP A 170 17.35 -11.48 9.07
C TRP A 170 16.44 -12.36 8.21
N ARG A 171 16.79 -12.61 6.94
CA ARG A 171 16.02 -13.49 6.05
C ARG A 171 15.94 -14.93 6.58
N THR A 172 17.03 -15.44 7.13
CA THR A 172 17.08 -16.77 7.77
C THR A 172 16.13 -16.84 8.95
N GLY A 173 16.11 -15.80 9.78
CA GLY A 173 15.15 -15.75 10.87
C GLY A 173 13.70 -15.68 10.36
N ILE A 174 13.39 -14.84 9.37
CA ILE A 174 12.06 -14.83 8.73
C ILE A 174 11.65 -16.22 8.26
N ARG A 175 12.53 -16.97 7.59
CA ARG A 175 12.22 -18.34 7.11
C ARG A 175 12.01 -19.35 8.23
N SER A 176 12.63 -19.15 9.39
CA SER A 176 12.51 -20.06 10.54
C SER A 176 11.37 -19.69 11.49
N MET A 177 10.75 -18.52 11.33
CA MET A 177 9.52 -18.20 12.04
C MET A 177 8.42 -19.23 11.70
N PRO A 178 7.64 -19.69 12.70
CA PRO A 178 6.45 -20.48 12.45
C PRO A 178 5.40 -19.68 11.68
N VAL A 179 4.49 -20.40 11.02
CA VAL A 179 3.28 -19.83 10.43
C VAL A 179 2.33 -19.43 11.57
N LEU A 180 2.18 -18.12 11.80
CA LEU A 180 1.30 -17.61 12.84
C LEU A 180 -0.16 -17.67 12.40
N SER A 181 -1.05 -18.07 13.31
CA SER A 181 -2.49 -18.18 13.03
C SER A 181 -3.16 -16.80 13.00
N VAL A 182 -3.90 -16.51 11.94
CA VAL A 182 -4.68 -15.27 11.79
C VAL A 182 -6.11 -15.39 12.32
N THR A 183 -6.46 -16.52 12.94
CA THR A 183 -7.82 -16.82 13.45
C THR A 183 -8.32 -15.78 14.45
N ASN A 184 -7.41 -15.22 15.26
CA ASN A 184 -7.73 -14.23 16.29
C ASN A 184 -7.84 -12.78 15.75
N LEU A 185 -7.53 -12.52 14.48
CA LEU A 185 -7.77 -11.22 13.85
C LEU A 185 -9.28 -11.04 13.65
N SER A 186 -9.99 -10.57 14.66
CA SER A 186 -11.47 -10.57 14.69
C SER A 186 -12.11 -9.30 14.14
N THR A 187 -11.35 -8.21 13.98
CA THR A 187 -11.87 -6.90 13.57
C THR A 187 -11.17 -6.40 12.30
N LEU A 188 -11.88 -5.55 11.56
CA LEU A 188 -11.36 -4.95 10.33
C LEU A 188 -10.09 -4.10 10.56
N PRO A 189 -9.97 -3.27 11.62
CA PRO A 189 -8.72 -2.56 11.91
C PRO A 189 -7.52 -3.49 12.18
N LEU A 190 -7.74 -4.62 12.85
CA LEU A 190 -6.68 -5.61 13.07
C LEU A 190 -6.26 -6.31 11.77
N LEU A 191 -7.22 -6.65 10.90
CA LEU A 191 -6.94 -7.20 9.58
C LEU A 191 -6.14 -6.22 8.71
N ARG A 192 -6.52 -4.94 8.71
CA ARG A 192 -5.79 -3.87 8.00
C ARG A 192 -4.35 -3.78 8.48
N ARG A 193 -4.12 -3.75 9.80
CA ARG A 193 -2.75 -3.70 10.32
C ARG A 193 -1.96 -4.98 10.00
N ALA A 194 -2.59 -6.15 10.07
CA ALA A 194 -1.96 -7.40 9.65
C ALA A 194 -1.55 -7.37 8.18
N HIS A 195 -2.41 -6.83 7.30
CA HIS A 195 -2.07 -6.67 5.89
C HIS A 195 -0.91 -5.69 5.70
N VAL A 196 -0.91 -4.54 6.39
CA VAL A 196 0.21 -3.58 6.35
C VAL A 196 1.53 -4.23 6.76
N VAL A 197 1.60 -4.85 7.94
CA VAL A 197 2.87 -5.41 8.45
C VAL A 197 3.37 -6.56 7.56
N LEU A 198 2.49 -7.44 7.08
CA LEU A 198 2.83 -8.55 6.19
C LEU A 198 3.25 -8.05 4.79
N SER A 199 2.58 -7.03 4.25
CA SER A 199 2.94 -6.42 2.96
C SER A 199 4.33 -5.78 3.00
N PHE A 200 4.63 -5.02 4.06
CA PHE A 200 5.97 -4.44 4.23
C PHE A 200 7.02 -5.53 4.47
N LEU A 201 6.73 -6.57 5.25
CA LEU A 201 7.64 -7.71 5.46
C LEU A 201 7.93 -8.46 4.16
N GLY A 202 6.89 -8.79 3.39
CA GLY A 202 7.01 -9.53 2.13
C GLY A 202 7.84 -8.77 1.10
N HIS A 203 7.55 -7.47 0.90
CA HIS A 203 8.34 -6.62 0.02
C HIS A 203 9.76 -6.42 0.52
N ALA A 204 9.96 -6.20 1.83
CA ALA A 204 11.31 -6.11 2.40
C ALA A 204 12.09 -7.41 2.19
N TYR A 205 11.46 -8.56 2.37
CA TYR A 205 12.07 -9.86 2.14
C TYR A 205 12.47 -10.03 0.67
N ILE A 206 11.55 -9.83 -0.27
CA ILE A 206 11.83 -10.00 -1.71
C ILE A 206 12.96 -9.06 -2.19
N HIS A 207 12.96 -7.80 -1.73
CA HIS A 207 13.87 -6.77 -2.21
C HIS A 207 15.13 -6.57 -1.35
N SER A 208 15.29 -7.36 -0.28
CA SER A 208 16.51 -7.37 0.56
C SER A 208 17.73 -8.00 -0.14
N THR A 209 17.55 -8.64 -1.30
CA THR A 209 18.62 -9.23 -2.12
C THR A 209 18.71 -8.56 -3.49
N PHE A 210 19.88 -8.67 -4.11
CA PHE A 210 20.08 -8.28 -5.51
C PHE A 210 20.71 -9.43 -6.32
N PRO A 211 20.10 -9.85 -7.45
CA PRO A 211 18.75 -9.49 -7.89
C PRO A 211 17.69 -9.84 -6.84
N SER A 212 16.54 -9.18 -6.88
CA SER A 212 15.43 -9.51 -5.98
C SER A 212 14.98 -10.94 -6.20
N GLY A 213 14.59 -11.61 -5.11
CA GLY A 213 13.97 -12.92 -5.20
C GLY A 213 12.56 -12.85 -5.78
N ASN A 214 11.90 -14.00 -5.87
CA ASN A 214 10.49 -14.09 -6.22
C ASN A 214 9.75 -15.13 -5.37
N VAL A 215 10.35 -15.56 -4.25
CA VAL A 215 9.79 -16.58 -3.35
C VAL A 215 9.59 -15.94 -1.98
N VAL A 216 8.33 -15.88 -1.56
CA VAL A 216 7.92 -15.42 -0.22
C VAL A 216 7.81 -16.67 0.68
N PRO A 217 8.51 -16.70 1.82
CA PRO A 217 8.54 -17.88 2.68
C PRO A 217 7.21 -18.12 3.37
N ALA A 218 6.92 -19.39 3.70
CA ALA A 218 5.63 -19.80 4.26
C ALA A 218 5.20 -19.02 5.51
N SER A 219 6.18 -18.62 6.34
CA SER A 219 5.98 -17.81 7.56
C SER A 219 5.32 -16.45 7.31
N ILE A 220 5.47 -15.90 6.10
CA ILE A 220 4.80 -14.67 5.64
C ILE A 220 3.67 -15.04 4.67
N ALA A 221 3.95 -15.90 3.69
CA ALA A 221 3.05 -16.19 2.57
C ALA A 221 1.69 -16.73 3.01
N VAL A 222 1.66 -17.73 3.89
CA VAL A 222 0.41 -18.35 4.36
C VAL A 222 -0.50 -17.35 5.08
N PRO A 223 -0.06 -16.66 6.15
CA PRO A 223 -0.92 -15.71 6.85
C PRO A 223 -1.26 -14.49 5.99
N TRP A 224 -0.36 -14.05 5.12
CA TRP A 224 -0.63 -12.92 4.23
C TRP A 224 -1.73 -13.23 3.25
N VAL A 225 -1.67 -14.38 2.57
CA VAL A 225 -2.75 -14.82 1.67
C VAL A 225 -4.06 -14.97 2.44
N GLU A 226 -4.05 -15.55 3.64
CA GLU A 226 -5.28 -15.70 4.41
C GLU A 226 -5.90 -14.36 4.82
N VAL A 227 -5.10 -13.38 5.27
CA VAL A 227 -5.57 -12.01 5.58
C VAL A 227 -6.09 -11.32 4.32
N SER A 228 -5.38 -11.46 3.20
CA SER A 228 -5.74 -10.91 1.90
C SER A 228 -7.08 -11.44 1.39
N GLU A 229 -7.33 -12.75 1.49
CA GLU A 229 -8.65 -13.34 1.13
C GLU A 229 -9.78 -12.81 2.03
N ARG A 230 -9.50 -12.56 3.32
CA ARG A 230 -10.49 -12.00 4.26
C ARG A 230 -10.79 -10.53 4.02
N LEU A 231 -9.83 -9.77 3.51
CA LEU A 231 -10.00 -8.38 3.10
C LEU A 231 -10.51 -8.24 1.65
N ASP A 232 -10.54 -9.34 0.91
CA ASP A 232 -10.79 -9.37 -0.54
C ASP A 232 -9.82 -8.42 -1.27
N MET A 233 -8.53 -8.56 -0.96
CA MET A 233 -7.42 -7.79 -1.53
C MET A 233 -6.27 -8.74 -1.92
N PRO A 234 -5.38 -8.36 -2.84
CA PRO A 234 -4.23 -9.20 -3.17
C PRO A 234 -3.15 -9.18 -2.07
N PRO A 235 -2.42 -10.30 -1.88
CA PRO A 235 -1.26 -10.40 -0.98
C PRO A 235 -0.03 -9.74 -1.61
N ILE A 236 -0.10 -8.43 -1.82
CA ILE A 236 0.95 -7.57 -2.37
C ILE A 236 0.85 -6.20 -1.69
N LEU A 237 1.92 -5.42 -1.63
CA LEU A 237 1.85 -4.05 -1.14
C LEU A 237 0.91 -3.23 -2.03
N THR A 238 -0.08 -2.59 -1.41
CA THR A 238 -1.10 -1.78 -2.09
C THR A 238 -1.05 -0.32 -1.65
N TYR A 239 -1.77 0.55 -2.37
CA TYR A 239 -2.00 1.94 -1.96
C TYR A 239 -2.69 2.04 -0.59
N ALA A 240 -3.57 1.08 -0.26
CA ALA A 240 -4.19 1.05 1.06
C ALA A 240 -3.14 0.84 2.16
N ASP A 241 -2.15 -0.02 1.92
CA ASP A 241 -1.08 -0.32 2.88
C ASP A 241 -0.10 0.83 3.05
N THR A 242 0.21 1.56 1.98
CA THR A 242 1.21 2.63 2.02
C THR A 242 0.63 3.99 2.39
N VAL A 243 -0.68 4.18 2.21
CA VAL A 243 -1.36 5.46 2.41
C VAL A 243 -2.54 5.34 3.38
N LEU A 244 -3.59 4.61 3.00
CA LEU A 244 -4.88 4.69 3.71
C LEU A 244 -4.80 4.19 5.17
N TRP A 245 -3.98 3.17 5.41
CA TRP A 245 -3.83 2.51 6.71
C TRP A 245 -2.47 2.79 7.38
N ASN A 246 -1.70 3.75 6.84
CA ASN A 246 -0.32 4.01 7.25
C ASN A 246 -0.11 5.45 7.69
N TRP A 247 -0.83 5.85 8.73
CA TRP A 247 -0.71 7.18 9.31
C TRP A 247 -1.04 7.15 10.79
N ARG A 248 -0.65 8.22 11.49
CA ARG A 248 -1.11 8.56 12.83
C ARG A 248 -1.17 10.08 13.02
N PHE A 249 -1.89 10.50 14.05
CA PHE A 249 -1.88 11.91 14.44
C PHE A 249 -0.59 12.26 15.16
N LYS A 250 0.01 13.41 14.82
CA LYS A 250 1.11 13.99 15.60
C LYS A 250 0.64 14.37 17.00
N ASP A 251 -0.55 14.96 17.07
CA ASP A 251 -1.28 15.27 18.30
C ASP A 251 -2.75 14.84 18.14
N PRO A 252 -3.21 13.78 18.82
CA PRO A 252 -4.59 13.31 18.73
C PRO A 252 -5.65 14.38 19.06
N SER A 253 -5.31 15.39 19.88
CA SER A 253 -6.24 16.46 20.27
C SER A 253 -6.53 17.44 19.14
N ARG A 254 -5.62 17.57 18.16
CA ARG A 254 -5.78 18.47 17.00
C ARG A 254 -6.65 17.88 15.90
N GLY A 255 -6.86 16.56 15.88
CA GLY A 255 -7.71 15.86 14.93
C GLY A 255 -7.28 16.02 13.46
N TRP A 256 -8.25 16.16 12.56
CA TRP A 256 -8.10 16.11 11.09
C TRP A 256 -7.48 17.36 10.43
N GLN A 257 -6.56 18.05 11.11
CA GLN A 257 -5.82 19.16 10.53
C GLN A 257 -4.71 18.63 9.60
N ALA A 258 -4.56 19.22 8.41
CA ALA A 258 -3.67 18.69 7.37
C ALA A 258 -2.19 18.55 7.82
N ASP A 259 -1.70 19.43 8.69
CA ASP A 259 -0.34 19.37 9.20
C ASP A 259 -0.15 18.40 10.39
N ASN A 260 -1.24 17.80 10.87
CA ASN A 260 -1.28 16.95 12.06
C ASN A 260 -1.11 15.44 11.76
N PHE A 261 -0.68 15.07 10.55
CA PHE A 261 -0.46 13.69 10.16
C PHE A 261 1.02 13.38 10.02
N GLU A 262 1.40 12.16 10.38
CA GLU A 262 2.69 11.56 10.08
C GLU A 262 2.52 10.11 9.64
N ILE A 263 3.49 9.61 8.88
CA ILE A 263 3.46 8.26 8.30
C ILE A 263 4.11 7.27 9.26
N SER A 264 3.44 6.15 9.49
CA SER A 264 3.86 5.18 10.51
C SER A 264 4.98 4.25 10.03
N GLN A 265 4.95 3.84 8.76
CA GLN A 265 5.82 2.82 8.20
C GLN A 265 6.41 3.26 6.85
N THR A 266 7.72 3.12 6.69
CA THR A 266 8.47 3.42 5.45
C THR A 266 9.55 2.36 5.24
N PHE A 267 9.95 2.04 4.01
CA PHE A 267 11.04 1.08 3.75
C PHE A 267 12.41 1.65 4.11
N THR A 268 12.65 2.90 3.74
CA THR A 268 13.96 3.56 3.80
C THR A 268 14.19 4.33 5.09
N GLY A 269 13.13 4.73 5.80
CA GLY A 269 13.21 5.70 6.90
C GLY A 269 13.57 7.12 6.44
N SER A 270 13.58 7.39 5.13
CA SER A 270 13.93 8.71 4.59
C SER A 270 12.75 9.68 4.67
N LYS A 271 13.08 10.96 4.77
CA LYS A 271 12.08 12.05 4.69
C LYS A 271 11.39 12.09 3.33
N ASP A 272 12.11 11.76 2.26
CA ASP A 272 11.56 11.70 0.90
C ASP A 272 10.44 10.66 0.79
N GLU A 273 10.58 9.50 1.42
CA GLU A 273 9.56 8.45 1.40
C GLU A 273 8.36 8.81 2.28
N GLU A 274 8.62 9.31 3.49
CA GLU A 274 7.58 9.82 4.37
C GLU A 274 6.76 10.91 3.66
N HIS A 275 7.41 11.88 3.02
CA HIS A 275 6.74 12.96 2.30
C HIS A 275 5.95 12.46 1.09
N PHE A 276 6.45 11.44 0.38
CA PHE A 276 5.74 10.83 -0.74
C PHE A 276 4.41 10.20 -0.30
N PHE A 277 4.42 9.43 0.79
CA PHE A 277 3.19 8.85 1.35
C PHE A 277 2.30 9.91 2.00
N LEU A 278 2.86 10.88 2.72
CA LEU A 278 2.10 11.97 3.34
C LEU A 278 1.41 12.84 2.29
N THR A 279 2.08 13.17 1.19
CA THR A 279 1.47 13.91 0.08
C THR A 279 0.28 13.16 -0.52
N SER A 280 0.40 11.83 -0.63
CA SER A 280 -0.69 10.97 -1.10
C SER A 280 -1.87 10.95 -0.12
N LEU A 281 -1.62 10.83 1.18
CA LEU A 281 -2.62 10.91 2.25
C LEU A 281 -3.35 12.26 2.22
N LEU A 282 -2.59 13.34 2.03
CA LEU A 282 -3.08 14.71 1.93
C LEU A 282 -3.97 14.96 0.70
N CYS A 283 -3.78 14.21 -0.38
CA CYS A 283 -4.69 14.21 -1.53
C CYS A 283 -6.04 13.58 -1.15
N GLU A 284 -6.03 12.43 -0.46
CA GLU A 284 -7.24 11.76 0.02
C GLU A 284 -8.05 12.67 0.96
N LEU A 285 -7.38 13.32 1.92
CA LEU A 285 -7.99 14.27 2.86
C LEU A 285 -8.65 15.46 2.16
N ARG A 286 -7.98 16.04 1.17
CA ARG A 286 -8.52 17.16 0.38
C ARG A 286 -9.72 16.75 -0.48
N GLY A 287 -9.83 15.48 -0.83
CA GLY A 287 -10.96 14.95 -1.59
C GLY A 287 -12.20 14.65 -0.77
N VAL A 288 -12.15 14.66 0.56
CA VAL A 288 -13.32 14.36 1.40
C VAL A 288 -14.52 15.25 1.07
N PRO A 289 -14.39 16.58 0.93
CA PRO A 289 -15.51 17.44 0.55
C PRO A 289 -16.08 17.10 -0.84
N ALA A 290 -15.26 16.60 -1.78
CA ALA A 290 -15.72 16.23 -3.10
C ALA A 290 -16.75 15.09 -3.02
N LEU A 291 -16.54 14.09 -2.17
CA LEU A 291 -17.49 12.98 -1.98
C LEU A 291 -18.86 13.47 -1.51
N ARG A 292 -18.88 14.47 -0.62
CA ARG A 292 -20.13 15.09 -0.15
C ARG A 292 -20.84 15.86 -1.26
N LEU A 293 -20.09 16.64 -2.04
CA LEU A 293 -20.65 17.37 -3.19
C LEU A 293 -21.19 16.42 -4.27
N MET A 294 -20.49 15.30 -4.53
CA MET A 294 -20.96 14.26 -5.44
C MET A 294 -22.30 13.69 -4.98
N SER A 295 -22.43 13.33 -3.69
CA SER A 295 -23.69 12.85 -3.11
C SER A 295 -24.81 13.87 -3.29
N HIS A 296 -24.59 15.14 -2.89
CA HIS A 296 -25.61 16.18 -3.02
C HIS A 296 -26.02 16.41 -4.48
N CYS A 297 -25.09 16.36 -5.42
CA CYS A 297 -25.40 16.48 -6.84
C CYS A 297 -26.29 15.34 -7.34
N LEU A 298 -26.07 14.12 -6.86
CA LEU A 298 -26.88 12.95 -7.24
C LEU A 298 -28.29 13.01 -6.64
N ASP A 299 -28.42 13.46 -5.39
CA ASP A 299 -29.72 13.70 -4.75
C ASP A 299 -30.53 14.76 -5.52
N GLU A 300 -29.89 15.87 -5.92
CA GLU A 300 -30.53 16.93 -6.72
C GLU A 300 -30.84 16.45 -8.15
N ALA A 301 -29.98 15.61 -8.75
CA ALA A 301 -30.18 15.09 -10.10
C ALA A 301 -31.46 14.23 -10.20
N TRP A 302 -31.86 13.57 -9.11
CA TRP A 302 -33.12 12.85 -9.03
C TRP A 302 -34.34 13.76 -9.26
N LEU A 303 -34.33 14.99 -8.73
CA LEU A 303 -35.38 15.99 -8.96
C LEU A 303 -35.31 16.56 -10.37
N GLY A 304 -34.12 17.02 -10.77
CA GLY A 304 -33.81 17.46 -12.14
C GLY A 304 -34.56 18.72 -12.64
N ASP A 305 -35.26 19.44 -11.78
CA ASP A 305 -35.90 20.72 -12.09
C ASP A 305 -34.89 21.88 -12.21
N ALA A 306 -35.36 23.09 -12.54
CA ALA A 306 -34.50 24.25 -12.72
C ALA A 306 -33.72 24.64 -11.44
N VAL A 307 -34.32 24.48 -10.26
CA VAL A 307 -33.67 24.81 -8.98
C VAL A 307 -32.60 23.79 -8.65
N ALA A 308 -32.89 22.50 -8.86
CA ALA A 308 -31.94 21.41 -8.71
C ALA A 308 -30.72 21.62 -9.63
N LYS A 309 -30.94 21.95 -10.90
CA LYS A 309 -29.85 22.29 -11.84
C LYS A 309 -28.99 23.44 -11.32
N THR A 310 -29.58 24.53 -10.81
CA THR A 310 -28.81 25.65 -10.23
C THR A 310 -27.96 25.21 -9.03
N ARG A 311 -28.49 24.34 -8.16
CA ARG A 311 -27.74 23.80 -7.01
C ARG A 311 -26.59 22.90 -7.45
N ILE A 312 -26.83 22.03 -8.43
CA ILE A 312 -25.78 21.19 -9.03
C ILE A 312 -24.69 22.08 -9.66
N THR A 313 -25.05 23.12 -10.41
CA THR A 313 -24.08 24.07 -10.98
C THR A 313 -23.15 24.64 -9.92
N ARG A 314 -23.70 25.12 -8.79
CA ARG A 314 -22.89 25.63 -7.68
C ARG A 314 -21.99 24.56 -7.06
N ASN A 315 -22.52 23.37 -6.80
CA ASN A 315 -21.73 22.26 -6.24
C ASN A 315 -20.61 21.83 -7.19
N LEU A 316 -20.82 21.87 -8.51
CA LEU A 316 -19.79 21.60 -9.50
C LEU A 316 -18.72 22.70 -9.51
N ASP A 317 -19.10 23.97 -9.39
CA ASP A 317 -18.12 25.06 -9.26
C ASP A 317 -17.26 24.92 -7.99
N ASP A 318 -17.85 24.52 -6.86
CA ASP A 318 -17.10 24.22 -5.63
C ASP A 318 -16.18 22.99 -5.82
N LEU A 319 -16.62 21.98 -6.58
CA LEU A 319 -15.84 20.80 -6.92
C LEU A 319 -14.60 21.15 -7.76
N VAL A 320 -14.65 22.16 -8.63
CA VAL A 320 -13.47 22.66 -9.37
C VAL A 320 -12.35 23.02 -8.41
N THR A 321 -12.65 23.80 -7.37
CA THR A 321 -11.66 24.26 -6.39
C THR A 321 -11.05 23.09 -5.61
N ILE A 322 -11.83 22.06 -5.30
CA ILE A 322 -11.33 20.87 -4.62
C ILE A 322 -10.37 20.08 -5.53
N VAL A 323 -10.73 19.87 -6.80
CA VAL A 323 -9.87 19.16 -7.77
C VAL A 323 -8.57 19.94 -8.03
N GLU A 324 -8.63 21.27 -8.09
CA GLU A 324 -7.44 22.13 -8.19
C GLU A 324 -6.55 22.03 -6.93
N SER A 325 -7.15 21.96 -5.73
CA SER A 325 -6.42 21.77 -4.47
C SER A 325 -5.71 20.41 -4.41
N ILE A 326 -6.36 19.33 -4.85
CA ILE A 326 -5.73 18.01 -4.99
C ILE A 326 -4.57 18.09 -6.00
N SER A 327 -4.78 18.76 -7.13
CA SER A 327 -3.76 18.94 -8.17
C SER A 327 -2.52 19.65 -7.63
N GLN A 328 -2.72 20.73 -6.85
CA GLN A 328 -1.61 21.44 -6.21
C GLN A 328 -0.87 20.54 -5.22
N THR A 329 -1.60 19.74 -4.43
CA THR A 329 -0.98 18.80 -3.49
C THR A 329 -0.09 17.77 -4.18
N ILE A 330 -0.53 17.25 -5.33
CA ILE A 330 0.31 16.35 -6.16
C ILE A 330 1.60 17.05 -6.60
N ILE A 331 1.54 18.35 -6.93
CA ILE A 331 2.72 19.13 -7.31
C ILE A 331 3.67 19.33 -6.11
N ASP A 332 3.10 19.53 -4.92
CA ASP A 332 3.83 19.77 -3.67
C ASP A 332 4.65 18.56 -3.19
N VAL A 333 4.49 17.38 -3.79
CA VAL A 333 5.42 16.25 -3.57
C VAL A 333 6.88 16.68 -3.78
N ARG A 334 7.12 17.68 -4.63
CA ARG A 334 8.43 18.23 -4.96
C ARG A 334 9.10 19.04 -3.86
N THR A 335 8.36 19.44 -2.83
CA THR A 335 8.93 20.26 -1.76
C THR A 335 9.95 19.45 -0.95
N ASP A 336 9.61 18.21 -0.59
CA ASP A 336 10.39 17.40 0.34
C ASP A 336 10.57 15.93 -0.12
N CYS A 337 10.26 15.61 -1.37
CA CYS A 337 10.61 14.34 -2.01
C CYS A 337 11.39 14.59 -3.31
N ALA A 338 12.69 14.33 -3.30
CA ALA A 338 13.55 14.52 -4.45
C ALA A 338 13.28 13.45 -5.54
N PRO A 339 13.22 13.83 -6.83
CA PRO A 339 12.98 12.89 -7.92
C PRO A 339 13.93 11.68 -7.96
N HIS A 340 15.22 11.90 -7.68
CA HIS A 340 16.22 10.83 -7.67
C HIS A 340 16.05 9.88 -6.48
N ALA A 341 15.74 10.41 -5.29
CA ALA A 341 15.48 9.60 -4.10
C ALA A 341 14.27 8.70 -4.33
N PHE A 342 13.17 9.25 -4.87
CA PHE A 342 12.02 8.46 -5.27
C PHE A 342 12.39 7.35 -6.25
N TYR A 343 13.07 7.67 -7.36
CA TYR A 343 13.29 6.70 -8.42
C TYR A 343 14.27 5.58 -8.03
N PHE A 344 15.39 5.93 -7.38
CA PHE A 344 16.49 5.01 -7.13
C PHE A 344 16.44 4.36 -5.75
N GLU A 345 15.76 4.96 -4.76
CA GLU A 345 15.79 4.47 -3.37
C GLU A 345 14.43 3.98 -2.88
N ILE A 346 13.32 4.59 -3.34
CA ILE A 346 11.97 4.29 -2.84
C ILE A 346 11.23 3.34 -3.79
N ARG A 347 11.07 3.74 -5.06
CA ARG A 347 10.34 2.98 -6.09
C ARG A 347 10.77 1.51 -6.22
N PRO A 348 12.05 1.12 -6.07
CA PRO A 348 12.44 -0.28 -6.19
C PRO A 348 11.76 -1.23 -5.17
N TRP A 349 11.38 -0.73 -3.98
CA TRP A 349 10.65 -1.52 -2.98
C TRP A 349 9.21 -1.84 -3.38
N PHE A 350 8.65 -1.09 -4.33
CA PHE A 350 7.25 -1.19 -4.74
C PHE A 350 7.06 -2.16 -5.90
N VAL A 351 8.12 -2.82 -6.38
CA VAL A 351 8.03 -3.62 -7.60
C VAL A 351 7.38 -4.97 -7.29
N GLY A 352 6.14 -5.16 -7.75
CA GLY A 352 5.49 -6.47 -7.79
C GLY A 352 6.02 -7.36 -8.91
N GLY A 353 5.41 -8.53 -9.09
CA GLY A 353 5.72 -9.44 -10.18
C GLY A 353 5.06 -10.81 -10.01
N LEU A 354 5.59 -11.79 -10.76
CA LEU A 354 5.23 -13.20 -10.59
C LEU A 354 5.99 -13.78 -9.40
N TRP A 355 5.29 -13.95 -8.27
CA TRP A 355 5.86 -14.43 -7.01
C TRP A 355 5.29 -15.81 -6.65
N THR A 356 6.12 -16.62 -5.99
CA THR A 356 5.77 -17.90 -5.38
C THR A 356 5.55 -17.69 -3.88
N TYR A 357 4.40 -18.09 -3.38
CA TYR A 357 3.96 -17.93 -1.99
C TYR A 357 4.01 -19.29 -1.27
N GLU A 358 5.17 -19.63 -0.70
CA GLU A 358 5.44 -20.98 -0.19
C GLU A 358 4.36 -21.49 0.78
N GLY A 359 3.97 -22.75 0.62
CA GLY A 359 3.06 -23.44 1.55
C GLY A 359 1.58 -23.03 1.45
N VAL A 360 1.23 -22.03 0.65
CA VAL A 360 -0.16 -21.60 0.46
C VAL A 360 -1.03 -22.71 -0.12
N GLN A 361 -0.51 -23.50 -1.06
CA GLN A 361 -1.27 -24.60 -1.65
C GLN A 361 -1.57 -25.70 -0.62
N SER A 362 -0.59 -26.07 0.20
CA SER A 362 -0.78 -27.13 1.20
C SER A 362 -1.66 -26.69 2.38
N HIS A 363 -1.60 -25.42 2.78
CA HIS A 363 -2.35 -24.90 3.92
C HIS A 363 -3.76 -24.41 3.55
N LEU A 364 -3.92 -23.79 2.38
CA LEU A 364 -5.16 -23.10 1.97
C LEU A 364 -5.80 -23.69 0.71
N GLY A 365 -5.13 -24.60 -0.01
CA GLY A 365 -5.64 -25.14 -1.27
C GLY A 365 -5.65 -24.14 -2.43
N LEU A 366 -4.93 -23.02 -2.30
CA LEU A 366 -4.89 -21.94 -3.30
C LEU A 366 -3.63 -22.01 -4.16
N ARG A 367 -3.63 -21.29 -5.29
CA ARG A 367 -2.45 -21.21 -6.17
C ARG A 367 -1.27 -20.57 -5.45
N GLU A 368 -0.13 -21.26 -5.53
CA GLU A 368 1.14 -20.83 -4.93
C GLU A 368 1.82 -19.73 -5.74
N VAL A 369 1.74 -19.78 -7.07
CA VAL A 369 2.33 -18.78 -7.96
C VAL A 369 1.26 -17.79 -8.41
N ARG A 370 1.51 -16.49 -8.19
CA ARG A 370 0.57 -15.41 -8.53
C ARG A 370 1.30 -14.19 -9.07
N GLU A 371 0.69 -13.47 -10.00
CA GLU A 371 1.25 -12.24 -10.58
C GLU A 371 0.46 -11.02 -10.12
N TYR A 372 1.15 -10.06 -9.50
CA TYR A 372 0.56 -8.81 -9.02
C TYR A 372 1.43 -7.61 -9.36
N GLY A 373 0.80 -6.47 -9.65
CA GLY A 373 1.45 -5.17 -9.67
C GLY A 373 1.62 -4.63 -8.25
N GLY A 374 2.59 -3.75 -8.05
CA GLY A 374 2.77 -3.08 -6.77
C GLY A 374 1.85 -1.86 -6.60
N PRO A 375 2.08 -1.05 -5.54
CA PRO A 375 1.22 0.08 -5.23
C PRO A 375 1.31 1.15 -6.32
N SER A 376 0.18 1.78 -6.62
CA SER A 376 0.14 2.93 -7.53
C SER A 376 -1.02 3.87 -7.17
N ALA A 377 -0.89 5.15 -7.53
CA ALA A 377 -1.98 6.13 -7.38
C ALA A 377 -3.25 5.74 -8.17
N GLY A 378 -3.13 4.84 -9.16
CA GLY A 378 -4.28 4.28 -9.85
C GLY A 378 -5.18 3.43 -8.96
N GLN A 379 -4.74 3.06 -7.76
CA GLN A 379 -5.51 2.29 -6.77
C GLN A 379 -6.27 3.20 -5.78
N SER A 380 -6.23 4.54 -5.95
CA SER A 380 -7.02 5.48 -5.14
C SER A 380 -8.49 5.46 -5.55
N SER A 381 -9.38 5.09 -4.62
CA SER A 381 -10.83 5.08 -4.82
C SER A 381 -11.41 6.49 -5.04
N LEU A 382 -10.77 7.53 -4.48
CA LEU A 382 -11.17 8.93 -4.67
C LEU A 382 -11.06 9.37 -6.13
N ILE A 383 -9.94 9.05 -6.79
CA ILE A 383 -9.74 9.40 -8.20
C ILE A 383 -10.73 8.67 -9.10
N HIS A 384 -11.03 7.40 -8.80
CA HIS A 384 -12.06 6.65 -9.51
C HIS A 384 -13.46 7.21 -9.28
N SER A 385 -13.76 7.69 -8.07
CA SER A 385 -15.04 8.30 -7.76
C SER A 385 -15.31 9.55 -8.61
N LEU A 386 -14.29 10.39 -8.81
CA LEU A 386 -14.37 11.55 -9.71
C LEU A 386 -14.66 11.15 -11.16
N ASP A 387 -14.01 10.09 -11.64
CA ASP A 387 -14.25 9.57 -13.00
C ASP A 387 -15.67 9.04 -13.18
N VAL A 388 -16.14 8.22 -12.24
CA VAL A 388 -17.49 7.64 -12.28
C VAL A 388 -18.54 8.74 -12.21
N PHE A 389 -18.38 9.69 -11.27
CA PHE A 389 -19.31 10.81 -11.09
C PHE A 389 -19.42 11.70 -12.33
N LEU A 390 -18.30 11.98 -12.99
CA LEU A 390 -18.25 12.77 -14.22
C LEU A 390 -18.53 11.94 -15.48
N GLY A 391 -18.84 10.64 -15.37
CA GLY A 391 -19.11 9.79 -16.52
C GLY A 391 -17.93 9.67 -17.49
N VAL A 392 -16.69 9.66 -16.98
CA VAL A 392 -15.49 9.43 -17.79
C VAL A 392 -15.42 7.96 -18.19
N ASP A 393 -15.58 7.70 -19.48
CA ASP A 393 -15.59 6.35 -20.02
C ASP A 393 -14.17 5.78 -20.20
N HIS A 394 -13.78 4.86 -19.31
CA HIS A 394 -12.53 4.11 -19.42
C HIS A 394 -12.69 2.72 -20.05
N SER A 395 -13.85 2.40 -20.65
CA SER A 395 -14.11 1.09 -21.28
C SER A 395 -13.07 0.71 -22.33
N ALA A 396 -12.88 -0.61 -22.51
CA ALA A 396 -11.99 -1.14 -23.52
C ALA A 396 -12.59 -0.83 -24.90
N ARG A 397 -11.85 -0.09 -25.73
CA ARG A 397 -12.27 0.20 -27.11
C ARG A 397 -11.51 -0.68 -28.10
N PRO A 398 -12.14 -1.08 -29.22
CA PRO A 398 -11.44 -1.81 -30.26
C PRO A 398 -10.25 -0.99 -30.77
N GLU A 399 -9.05 -1.58 -30.82
CA GLU A 399 -7.89 -0.88 -31.35
C GLU A 399 -8.12 -0.53 -32.84
N PRO A 400 -7.70 0.68 -33.29
CA PRO A 400 -7.75 1.07 -34.70
C PRO A 400 -7.00 0.06 -35.58
N VAL A 401 -7.50 -0.19 -36.80
CA VAL A 401 -6.97 -1.20 -37.74
C VAL A 401 -5.46 -1.05 -37.97
N ILE A 402 -4.95 0.19 -38.01
CA ILE A 402 -3.53 0.50 -38.21
C ILE A 402 -2.65 -0.05 -37.07
N GLN A 403 -3.17 -0.11 -35.84
CA GLN A 403 -2.43 -0.60 -34.67
C GLN A 403 -2.40 -2.13 -34.60
N ARG A 404 -3.43 -2.81 -35.14
CA ARG A 404 -3.47 -4.27 -35.28
C ARG A 404 -2.43 -4.80 -36.26
N LEU A 405 -2.19 -4.07 -37.36
CA LEU A 405 -1.18 -4.43 -38.36
C LEU A 405 0.25 -4.37 -37.78
N ASN A 406 0.52 -3.45 -36.85
CA ASN A 406 1.82 -3.34 -36.18
C ASN A 406 1.99 -4.29 -34.98
N ALA A 407 0.90 -4.84 -34.43
CA ALA A 407 0.90 -5.73 -33.27
C ALA A 407 1.00 -7.23 -33.63
N ALA A 408 0.97 -7.58 -34.93
CA ALA A 408 0.98 -8.97 -35.41
C ALA A 408 2.23 -9.79 -35.01
N SER A 409 3.25 -9.15 -34.44
CA SER A 409 4.51 -9.78 -34.01
C SER A 409 4.62 -10.00 -32.49
N ARG A 410 3.61 -9.62 -31.68
CA ARG A 410 3.63 -9.83 -30.21
C ARG A 410 2.51 -10.79 -29.80
N PRO A 411 2.79 -11.78 -28.93
CA PRO A 411 1.74 -12.63 -28.37
C PRO A 411 0.76 -11.75 -27.56
N PRO A 412 -0.55 -11.99 -27.67
CA PRO A 412 -1.54 -11.19 -26.95
C PRO A 412 -1.43 -11.40 -25.43
N PRO A 413 -1.50 -10.35 -24.60
CA PRO A 413 -1.63 -10.49 -23.16
C PRO A 413 -2.92 -11.25 -22.80
N ALA A 414 -2.86 -12.04 -21.73
CA ALA A 414 -3.87 -13.04 -21.37
C ALA A 414 -5.20 -12.49 -20.78
N ASP A 415 -5.41 -11.18 -20.74
CA ASP A 415 -6.68 -10.58 -20.29
C ASP A 415 -7.08 -9.42 -21.20
N LYS A 416 -7.91 -9.70 -22.20
CA LYS A 416 -8.34 -8.73 -23.23
C LYS A 416 -9.53 -7.86 -22.83
N GLU A 417 -10.14 -8.06 -21.66
CA GLU A 417 -11.46 -7.47 -21.36
C GLU A 417 -11.49 -6.48 -20.19
N SER A 418 -10.52 -6.49 -19.28
CA SER A 418 -10.50 -5.56 -18.14
C SER A 418 -9.73 -4.27 -18.47
N THR A 419 -10.41 -3.13 -18.35
CA THR A 419 -9.77 -1.81 -18.42
C THR A 419 -8.74 -1.68 -17.31
N PHE A 420 -7.74 -0.80 -17.45
CA PHE A 420 -6.80 -0.55 -16.35
C PHE A 420 -7.51 -0.17 -15.05
N MET A 421 -8.55 0.65 -15.12
CA MET A 421 -9.30 1.08 -13.95
C MET A 421 -9.93 -0.14 -13.24
N HIS A 422 -10.51 -1.07 -13.99
CA HIS A 422 -10.98 -2.35 -13.43
C HIS A 422 -9.84 -3.16 -12.79
N ARG A 423 -8.67 -3.23 -13.43
CA ARG A 423 -7.50 -3.91 -12.84
C ARG A 423 -7.03 -3.25 -11.56
N MET A 424 -7.04 -1.93 -11.45
CA MET A 424 -6.64 -1.24 -10.22
C MET A 424 -7.68 -1.34 -9.12
N ALA A 425 -8.97 -1.40 -9.46
CA ALA A 425 -10.03 -1.60 -8.48
C ALA A 425 -9.83 -2.91 -7.69
N PHE A 426 -9.27 -3.95 -8.32
CA PHE A 426 -8.91 -5.20 -7.64
C PHE A 426 -7.95 -5.00 -6.43
N TYR A 427 -7.16 -3.94 -6.42
CA TYR A 427 -6.24 -3.61 -5.32
C TYR A 427 -6.87 -2.68 -4.27
N MET A 428 -8.10 -2.22 -4.46
CA MET A 428 -8.83 -1.41 -3.49
C MET A 428 -9.50 -2.28 -2.43
N PRO A 429 -9.75 -1.76 -1.22
CA PRO A 429 -10.61 -2.44 -0.25
C PRO A 429 -11.98 -2.77 -0.84
N GLN A 430 -12.54 -3.93 -0.48
CA GLN A 430 -13.82 -4.42 -1.02
C GLN A 430 -14.95 -3.39 -0.92
N HIS A 431 -15.11 -2.78 0.25
CA HIS A 431 -16.18 -1.80 0.49
C HIS A 431 -16.01 -0.56 -0.41
N HIS A 432 -14.78 -0.16 -0.72
CA HIS A 432 -14.54 0.96 -1.64
C HIS A 432 -14.88 0.59 -3.09
N ARG A 433 -14.64 -0.65 -3.52
CA ARG A 433 -15.12 -1.13 -4.84
C ARG A 433 -16.65 -1.14 -4.91
N GLN A 434 -17.31 -1.53 -3.83
CA GLN A 434 -18.77 -1.53 -3.72
C GLN A 434 -19.31 -0.10 -3.80
N PHE A 435 -18.66 0.86 -3.14
CA PHE A 435 -18.97 2.29 -3.28
C PHE A 435 -18.91 2.73 -4.75
N LEU A 436 -17.82 2.41 -5.47
CA LEU A 436 -17.68 2.78 -6.88
C LEU A 436 -18.79 2.16 -7.75
N SER A 437 -19.15 0.90 -7.48
CA SER A 437 -20.22 0.20 -8.19
C SER A 437 -21.58 0.84 -7.91
N HIS A 438 -21.84 1.23 -6.66
CA HIS A 438 -23.06 1.94 -6.26
C HIS A 438 -23.16 3.35 -6.85
N LEU A 439 -22.03 4.07 -6.88
CA LEU A 439 -21.94 5.38 -7.53
C LEU A 439 -22.25 5.27 -9.03
N GLN A 440 -21.75 4.21 -9.69
CA GLN A 440 -22.00 3.97 -11.11
C GLN A 440 -23.44 3.53 -11.40
N SER A 441 -24.14 2.87 -10.47
CA SER A 441 -25.51 2.39 -10.65
C SER A 441 -26.58 3.46 -10.43
N HIS A 442 -26.19 4.71 -10.17
CA HIS A 442 -27.15 5.80 -10.01
C HIS A 442 -27.99 6.01 -11.29
N PRO A 443 -29.32 6.12 -11.16
CA PRO A 443 -30.25 6.04 -12.30
C PRO A 443 -30.19 7.24 -13.24
N ARG A 444 -29.61 8.36 -12.78
CA ARG A 444 -29.43 9.57 -13.58
C ARG A 444 -28.11 10.22 -13.24
N SER A 445 -27.22 10.31 -14.21
CA SER A 445 -25.92 10.96 -14.02
C SER A 445 -26.01 12.48 -14.20
N VAL A 446 -25.11 13.21 -13.53
CA VAL A 446 -24.95 14.67 -13.71
C VAL A 446 -24.60 15.01 -15.16
N ARG A 447 -23.81 14.15 -15.81
CA ARG A 447 -23.44 14.29 -17.22
C ARG A 447 -24.66 14.25 -18.14
N GLU A 448 -25.56 13.29 -17.95
CA GLU A 448 -26.82 13.19 -18.72
C GLU A 448 -27.73 14.39 -18.47
N LEU A 449 -27.80 14.87 -17.23
CA LEU A 449 -28.60 16.05 -16.89
C LEU A 449 -28.03 17.33 -17.56
N ALA A 450 -26.71 17.48 -17.60
CA ALA A 450 -26.06 18.60 -18.29
C ALA A 450 -26.29 18.53 -19.81
N LEU A 451 -26.26 17.32 -20.39
CA LEU A 451 -26.61 17.11 -21.80
C LEU A 451 -28.09 17.37 -22.12
N ALA A 452 -28.97 17.35 -21.12
CA ALA A 452 -30.39 17.53 -21.31
C ALA A 452 -30.78 19.00 -21.57
N ASP A 453 -31.68 19.17 -22.55
CA ASP A 453 -32.29 20.44 -22.95
C ASP A 453 -31.28 21.55 -23.35
N MET A 454 -31.13 21.74 -24.66
CA MET A 454 -30.24 22.75 -25.23
C MET A 454 -30.80 24.19 -25.18
N ILE A 455 -32.08 24.35 -24.84
CA ILE A 455 -32.79 25.63 -24.89
C ILE A 455 -32.87 26.27 -23.49
N ASP A 456 -32.93 25.47 -22.43
CA ASP A 456 -32.98 25.93 -21.03
C ASP A 456 -31.68 26.65 -20.60
N PRO A 457 -31.73 27.94 -20.21
CA PRO A 457 -30.57 28.67 -19.67
C PRO A 457 -29.93 28.01 -18.43
N ALA A 458 -30.73 27.39 -17.55
CA ALA A 458 -30.20 26.69 -16.38
C ALA A 458 -29.38 25.45 -16.79
N SER A 459 -29.83 24.74 -17.83
CA SER A 459 -29.03 23.67 -18.45
C SER A 459 -27.75 24.22 -19.11
N ALA A 460 -27.76 25.44 -19.66
CA ALA A 460 -26.57 26.02 -20.27
C ALA A 460 -25.46 26.32 -19.25
N ASP A 461 -25.81 26.86 -18.08
CA ASP A 461 -24.83 27.11 -17.02
C ASP A 461 -24.36 25.82 -16.36
N LEU A 462 -25.26 24.83 -16.18
CA LEU A 462 -24.89 23.49 -15.71
C LEU A 462 -23.85 22.84 -16.64
N ARG A 463 -24.02 22.92 -17.97
CA ARG A 463 -23.03 22.42 -18.94
C ARG A 463 -21.68 23.07 -18.78
N LYS A 464 -21.63 24.39 -18.62
CA LYS A 464 -20.37 25.13 -18.44
C LYS A 464 -19.67 24.70 -17.15
N SER A 465 -20.39 24.62 -16.02
CA SER A 465 -19.80 24.20 -14.75
C SER A 465 -19.34 22.74 -14.77
N TYR A 466 -20.11 21.84 -15.40
CA TYR A 466 -19.68 20.47 -15.65
C TYR A 466 -18.37 20.42 -16.45
N ASP A 467 -18.28 21.14 -17.57
CA ASP A 467 -17.06 21.17 -18.40
C ASP A 467 -15.87 21.79 -17.66
N ARG A 468 -16.11 22.76 -16.76
CA ARG A 468 -15.05 23.31 -15.89
C ARG A 468 -14.48 22.25 -14.95
N VAL A 469 -15.32 21.40 -14.34
CA VAL A 469 -14.83 20.30 -13.50
C VAL A 469 -14.04 19.27 -14.33
N VAL A 470 -14.55 18.89 -15.50
CA VAL A 470 -13.85 17.98 -16.42
C VAL A 470 -12.49 18.56 -16.83
N GLN A 471 -12.42 19.86 -17.14
CA GLN A 471 -11.19 20.57 -17.47
C GLN A 471 -10.22 20.61 -16.27
N SER A 472 -10.72 20.81 -15.06
CA SER A 472 -9.93 20.75 -13.82
C SER A 472 -9.35 19.35 -13.59
N LEU A 473 -10.14 18.29 -13.79
CA LEU A 473 -9.68 16.89 -13.72
C LEU A 473 -8.63 16.58 -14.79
N LYS A 474 -8.77 17.13 -16.01
CA LYS A 474 -7.72 17.08 -17.03
C LYS A 474 -6.46 17.83 -16.56
N GLY A 475 -6.61 18.96 -15.90
CA GLY A 475 -5.53 19.71 -15.25
C GLY A 475 -4.76 18.87 -14.23
N LEU A 476 -5.48 18.19 -13.34
CA LEU A 476 -4.93 17.23 -12.37
C LEU A 476 -4.10 16.15 -13.06
N ARG A 477 -4.66 15.51 -14.10
CA ARG A 477 -3.97 14.46 -14.87
C ARG A 477 -2.72 14.97 -15.58
N SER A 478 -2.79 16.18 -16.12
CA SER A 478 -1.63 16.86 -16.71
C SER A 478 -0.54 17.14 -15.65
N ALA A 479 -0.90 17.61 -14.47
CA ALA A 479 0.04 17.83 -13.36
C ALA A 479 0.69 16.51 -12.92
N HIS A 480 -0.09 15.45 -12.72
CA HIS A 480 0.43 14.12 -12.37
C HIS A 480 1.36 13.56 -13.47
N MET A 481 1.01 13.73 -14.75
CA MET A 481 1.87 13.31 -15.87
C MET A 481 3.21 14.08 -15.88
N ASN A 482 3.22 15.36 -15.51
CA ASN A 482 4.45 16.14 -15.36
C ASN A 482 5.32 15.62 -14.20
N ILE A 483 4.70 15.30 -13.06
CA ILE A 483 5.40 14.66 -11.93
C ILE A 483 6.00 13.32 -12.37
N VAL A 484 5.22 12.43 -12.98
CA VAL A 484 5.71 11.14 -13.47
C VAL A 484 6.85 11.29 -14.47
N THR A 485 6.76 12.28 -15.38
CA THR A 485 7.84 12.57 -16.33
C THR A 485 9.13 12.92 -15.59
N LEU A 486 9.06 13.79 -14.59
CA LEU A 486 10.23 14.21 -13.82
C LEU A 486 10.80 13.11 -12.90
N TYR A 487 9.92 12.36 -12.22
CA TYR A 487 10.28 11.39 -11.18
C TYR A 487 10.61 10.01 -11.74
N ILE A 488 10.16 9.68 -12.95
CA ILE A 488 10.35 8.35 -13.52
C ILE A 488 11.10 8.44 -14.86
N ILE A 489 10.57 9.16 -15.84
CA ILE A 489 11.11 9.14 -17.21
C ILE A 489 12.48 9.84 -17.29
N THR A 490 12.60 11.01 -16.66
CA THR A 490 13.87 11.74 -16.61
C THR A 490 14.90 10.97 -15.79
N GLN A 491 14.50 10.40 -14.65
CA GLN A 491 15.41 9.64 -13.78
C GLN A 491 15.84 8.32 -14.39
N SER A 492 14.99 7.63 -15.16
CA SER A 492 15.35 6.36 -15.81
C SER A 492 16.46 6.52 -16.85
N ARG A 493 16.70 7.75 -17.33
CA ARG A 493 17.76 8.10 -18.27
C ARG A 493 18.99 8.69 -17.57
N ALA A 494 18.88 9.01 -16.28
CA ALA A 494 19.96 9.54 -15.48
C ALA A 494 20.85 8.42 -14.93
N LEU A 495 22.10 8.75 -14.63
CA LEU A 495 22.97 7.85 -13.87
C LEU A 495 22.50 7.78 -12.41
N PRO A 496 22.59 6.62 -11.76
CA PRO A 496 22.36 6.51 -10.32
C PRO A 496 23.26 7.50 -9.54
N PRO A 497 22.74 8.17 -8.50
CA PRO A 497 23.52 9.06 -7.65
C PRO A 497 24.76 8.38 -7.05
N PRO A 498 25.88 9.10 -6.81
CA PRO A 498 27.05 8.55 -6.12
C PRO A 498 26.66 7.98 -4.75
N GLY A 499 26.96 6.71 -4.50
CA GLY A 499 26.55 6.02 -3.26
C GLY A 499 25.16 5.36 -3.33
N SER A 500 24.38 5.59 -4.39
CA SER A 500 23.28 4.70 -4.76
C SER A 500 23.88 3.38 -5.20
N LYS A 501 23.84 2.38 -4.32
CA LYS A 501 24.44 1.06 -4.56
C LYS A 501 23.53 0.15 -5.41
N LEU A 502 22.82 0.73 -6.37
CA LEU A 502 22.29 -0.05 -7.50
C LEU A 502 23.50 -0.45 -8.37
N LEU A 503 24.02 -1.66 -8.16
CA LEU A 503 24.98 -2.28 -9.08
C LEU A 503 24.21 -2.89 -10.26
N PRO A 504 24.68 -2.82 -11.51
CA PRO A 504 24.87 -1.63 -12.36
C PRO A 504 23.52 -0.88 -12.57
N PRO A 505 23.43 0.21 -13.38
CA PRO A 505 22.12 0.66 -13.88
C PRO A 505 21.33 -0.54 -14.39
N PRO A 506 19.99 -0.55 -14.32
CA PRO A 506 19.22 -1.52 -15.10
C PRO A 506 19.79 -1.43 -16.50
N VAL A 507 20.39 -2.55 -16.96
CA VAL A 507 21.04 -2.73 -18.27
C VAL A 507 20.46 -1.70 -19.18
N VAL A 508 21.24 -0.71 -19.66
CA VAL A 508 20.82 0.36 -20.59
C VAL A 508 19.69 -0.25 -21.38
N ALA A 509 18.44 0.01 -20.93
CA ALA A 509 17.33 -0.71 -21.50
C ALA A 509 17.44 -0.26 -22.93
N LYS A 510 17.70 -1.19 -23.87
CA LYS A 510 17.73 -0.86 -25.30
C LYS A 510 16.61 0.14 -25.46
N ALA A 511 16.89 1.31 -26.03
CA ALA A 511 16.06 2.52 -25.94
C ALA A 511 14.59 2.35 -26.42
N GLU A 512 14.20 1.13 -26.75
CA GLU A 512 12.93 0.59 -27.19
C GLU A 512 12.16 -0.21 -26.11
N GLN A 513 12.72 -0.46 -24.90
CA GLN A 513 11.97 -1.12 -23.83
C GLN A 513 11.07 -0.11 -23.09
N GLU A 514 9.79 -0.39 -23.21
CA GLU A 514 8.64 0.43 -22.83
C GLU A 514 8.60 0.59 -21.28
N LEU A 515 8.58 1.84 -20.77
CA LEU A 515 8.73 2.15 -19.34
C LEU A 515 7.48 1.75 -18.55
N LYS A 516 7.62 0.75 -17.68
CA LYS A 516 6.53 0.27 -16.81
C LYS A 516 6.42 1.00 -15.48
N GLY A 517 5.18 1.35 -15.10
CA GLY A 517 4.84 1.79 -13.74
C GLY A 517 4.88 0.63 -12.74
N THR A 518 4.88 0.93 -11.44
CA THR A 518 4.83 -0.08 -10.36
C THR A 518 3.56 -0.93 -10.41
N GLY A 519 2.44 -0.35 -10.85
CA GLY A 519 1.19 -1.07 -11.15
C GLY A 519 1.20 -1.89 -12.45
N GLY A 520 2.36 -2.06 -13.10
CA GLY A 520 2.54 -2.96 -14.25
C GLY A 520 2.17 -2.41 -15.63
N THR A 521 1.81 -1.13 -15.76
CA THR A 521 1.40 -0.52 -17.03
C THR A 521 2.49 0.18 -17.80
N GLU A 522 2.34 0.24 -19.12
CA GLU A 522 3.05 1.20 -19.98
C GLU A 522 2.71 2.63 -19.61
N LEU A 523 3.59 3.24 -18.81
CA LEU A 523 3.28 4.39 -17.96
C LEU A 523 2.81 5.60 -18.77
N VAL A 524 3.56 5.95 -19.82
CA VAL A 524 3.26 7.13 -20.65
C VAL A 524 1.98 6.93 -21.46
N ARG A 525 1.83 5.77 -22.10
CA ARG A 525 0.64 5.43 -22.89
C ARG A 525 -0.60 5.47 -22.01
N PHE A 526 -0.50 4.90 -20.81
CA PHE A 526 -1.60 4.84 -19.86
C PHE A 526 -2.03 6.23 -19.37
N LEU A 527 -1.09 7.05 -18.87
CA LEU A 527 -1.43 8.40 -18.36
C LEU A 527 -2.01 9.30 -19.44
N LYS A 528 -1.45 9.23 -20.67
CA LYS A 528 -1.99 9.93 -21.82
C LYS A 528 -3.41 9.46 -22.13
N MET A 529 -3.65 8.16 -22.16
CA MET A 529 -4.97 7.59 -22.39
C MET A 529 -5.99 8.10 -21.36
N CYS A 530 -5.68 8.07 -20.05
CA CYS A 530 -6.60 8.60 -19.04
C CYS A 530 -6.90 10.08 -19.28
N ARG A 531 -5.87 10.91 -19.48
CA ARG A 531 -6.08 12.34 -19.77
C ARG A 531 -6.97 12.54 -20.99
N ASP A 532 -6.71 11.83 -22.08
CA ASP A 532 -7.47 11.94 -23.31
C ASP A 532 -8.93 11.46 -23.11
N ARG A 533 -9.17 10.37 -22.35
CA ARG A 533 -10.52 9.93 -21.96
C ARG A 533 -11.31 10.97 -21.16
N THR A 534 -10.67 11.72 -20.27
CA THR A 534 -11.35 12.82 -19.57
C THR A 534 -11.68 13.98 -20.52
N VAL A 535 -10.84 14.27 -21.51
CA VAL A 535 -11.17 15.30 -22.53
C VAL A 535 -12.40 14.88 -23.34
N GLU A 536 -12.54 13.60 -23.67
CA GLU A 536 -13.73 13.07 -24.36
C GLU A 536 -15.03 13.24 -23.55
N ALA A 537 -14.93 13.46 -22.22
CA ALA A 537 -16.10 13.68 -21.37
C ALA A 537 -16.65 15.11 -21.45
N LEU A 538 -15.92 16.07 -22.06
CA LEU A 538 -16.39 17.43 -22.30
C LEU A 538 -17.63 17.44 -23.19
N LEU A 539 -18.59 18.32 -22.86
CA LEU A 539 -19.86 18.45 -23.56
C LEU A 539 -19.77 19.46 -24.69
N ILE A 540 -19.05 20.56 -24.47
CA ILE A 540 -18.84 21.61 -25.46
C ILE A 540 -17.53 21.32 -26.20
N LYS A 541 -17.62 21.15 -27.52
CA LYS A 541 -16.42 21.05 -28.37
C LYS A 541 -15.67 22.38 -28.32
N GLN A 542 -14.43 22.34 -27.81
CA GLN A 542 -13.50 23.47 -27.83
C GLN A 542 -13.00 23.77 -29.24
#